data_AF-A0A522AW47-F1
#
_entry.id   AF-A0A522AW47-F1
#
_cell.length_a   1.000
_cell.length_b   1.000
_cell.length_c   1.000
_cell.angle_alpha   90.00
_cell.angle_beta   90.00
_cell.angle_gamma   90.00
#
_symmetry.space_group_name_H-M   'P 1'
#
loop_
_entity.id
_entity.type
_entity.pdbx_description
1 polymer ?
#
loop_
_entity_poly.entity_id
_entity_poly.type
_entity_poly.pdbx_seq_one_letter_code
_entity_poly.pdbx_strand_id
1 'polypeptide(L)' 'MTTSLLADAFGHHTWATLQVIDACAKLTPEQLVTAVPGTYGSIIDTIRHTAGADSGYLFALTG' A
#
# COMPACT_ATOMS: atom_id res chain seq x y z
N MET A 1 -7.01 -24.86 10.47
CA MET A 1 -7.33 -23.93 11.59
C MET A 1 -8.02 -22.72 10.99
N THR A 2 -9.11 -22.26 11.58
CA THR A 2 -9.75 -21.00 11.19
C THR A 2 -8.94 -19.83 11.74
N THR A 3 -8.48 -18.96 10.85
CA THR A 3 -7.87 -17.67 11.18
C THR A 3 -8.93 -16.72 11.75
N SER A 4 -8.50 -15.70 12.51
CA SER A 4 -9.42 -14.67 12.99
C SER A 4 -9.75 -13.70 11.86
N LEU A 5 -10.90 -13.02 11.94
CA LEU A 5 -11.29 -12.01 10.96
C LEU A 5 -10.23 -10.92 10.79
N LEU A 6 -9.56 -10.51 11.87
CA LEU A 6 -8.48 -9.53 11.80
C LEU A 6 -7.25 -10.09 11.08
N ALA A 7 -6.87 -11.34 11.36
CA ALA A 7 -5.75 -11.98 10.67
C ALA A 7 -6.02 -12.08 9.16
N ASP A 8 -7.25 -12.43 8.77
CA ASP A 8 -7.65 -12.48 7.36
C ASP A 8 -7.63 -11.09 6.72
N ALA A 9 -8.14 -10.06 7.41
CA ALA A 9 -8.15 -8.69 6.91
C ALA A 9 -6.73 -8.15 6.68
N PHE A 10 -5.82 -8.34 7.65
CA PHE A 10 -4.41 -7.93 7.49
C PHE A 10 -3.71 -8.74 6.40
N GLY A 11 -3.94 -10.06 6.34
CA GLY A 11 -3.39 -10.90 5.28
C GLY A 11 -3.84 -10.46 3.88
N HIS A 12 -5.14 -10.15 3.72
CA HIS A 12 -5.68 -9.62 2.48
C HIS A 12 -5.09 -8.25 2.12
N HIS A 13 -4.98 -7.34 3.10
CA HIS A 13 -4.37 -6.03 2.90
C HIS A 13 -2.93 -6.14 2.42
N THR A 14 -2.11 -6.97 3.08
CA THR A 14 -0.72 -7.21 2.66
C THR A 14 -0.65 -7.79 1.25
N TRP A 15 -1.46 -8.80 0.93
CA TRP A 15 -1.53 -9.36 -0.42
C TRP A 15 -1.89 -8.28 -1.46
N ALA A 16 -2.93 -7.50 -1.20
CA ALA A 16 -3.38 -6.46 -2.12
C ALA A 16 -2.31 -5.39 -2.36
N THR A 17 -1.64 -4.93 -1.30
CA THR A 17 -0.54 -3.97 -1.40
C THR A 17 0.62 -4.50 -2.23
N LEU A 18 0.99 -5.78 -2.07
CA LEU A 18 2.02 -6.42 -2.89
C LEU A 18 1.62 -6.48 -4.37
N GLN A 19 0.36 -6.83 -4.68
CA GLN A 19 -0.13 -6.86 -6.05
C GLN A 19 -0.06 -5.47 -6.72
N VAL A 20 -0.35 -4.40 -5.96
CA VAL A 20 -0.23 -3.01 -6.45
C VAL A 20 1.24 -2.66 -6.69
N ILE A 21 2.15 -3.02 -5.78
CA ILE A 21 3.60 -2.81 -5.96
C ILE A 21 4.09 -3.50 -7.24
N ASP A 22 3.71 -4.76 -7.46
CA ASP A 22 4.08 -5.52 -8.65
C ASP A 22 3.53 -4.91 -9.95
N ALA A 23 2.36 -4.27 -9.90
CA ALA A 23 1.82 -3.53 -11.03
C ALA A 23 2.60 -2.22 -11.27
N CYS A 24 2.89 -1.46 -10.21
CA CYS A 24 3.67 -0.22 -10.28
C CYS A 24 5.12 -0.45 -10.74
N ALA A 25 5.73 -1.58 -10.37
CA ALA A 25 7.10 -1.93 -10.74
C ALA A 25 7.31 -2.10 -12.25
N LYS A 26 6.23 -2.26 -13.02
CA LYS A 26 6.26 -2.37 -14.49
C LYS A 26 6.18 -1.01 -15.20
N LEU A 27 5.95 0.07 -14.44
CA LEU A 27 5.80 1.42 -14.98
C LEU A 27 7.16 2.11 -15.14
N THR A 28 7.23 2.99 -16.12
CA THR A 28 8.36 3.91 -16.29
C THR A 28 8.36 4.99 -15.19
N PRO A 29 9.52 5.63 -14.90
CA PRO A 29 9.58 6.75 -13.97
C PRO A 29 8.58 7.87 -14.29
N GLU A 30 8.38 8.20 -15.57
CA GLU A 30 7.46 9.23 -16.04
C GLU A 30 6.00 8.85 -15.77
N GLN A 31 5.66 7.57 -15.92
CA GLN A 31 4.33 7.08 -15.56
C GLN A 31 4.12 7.08 -14.04
N LEU A 32 5.13 6.70 -13.26
CA LEU A 32 5.04 6.66 -11.79
C LEU A 32 4.75 8.03 -11.17
N VAL A 33 5.23 9.11 -11.79
CA VAL A 33 4.96 10.49 -11.33
C VAL A 33 3.63 11.06 -11.82
N THR A 34 2.81 10.28 -12.53
CA THR A 34 1.48 10.73 -12.98
C THR A 34 0.56 10.95 -11.79
N ALA A 35 -0.07 12.13 -11.73
CA ALA A 35 -1.08 12.50 -10.76
C ALA A 35 -2.38 12.91 -11.48
N VAL A 36 -3.53 12.65 -10.86
CA VAL A 36 -4.86 12.96 -11.42
C VAL A 36 -5.65 13.77 -10.39
N PRO A 37 -6.44 14.78 -10.79
CA PRO A 37 -7.28 15.52 -9.84
C PRO A 37 -8.14 14.58 -8.99
N GLY A 38 -8.06 14.75 -7.66
CA GLY A 38 -8.76 13.91 -6.69
C GLY A 38 -7.95 12.74 -6.13
N THR A 39 -6.70 12.51 -6.58
CA THR A 39 -5.78 11.56 -5.93
C THR A 39 -4.94 12.23 -4.86
N TYR A 40 -4.38 11.43 -3.94
CA TYR A 40 -3.49 11.91 -2.88
C TYR A 40 -2.23 12.61 -3.43
N GLY A 41 -1.71 12.10 -4.54
CA GLY A 41 -0.54 12.60 -5.24
C GLY A 41 -0.31 11.78 -6.49
N SER A 42 0.95 11.62 -6.87
CA SER A 42 1.32 10.69 -7.94
C SER A 42 1.06 9.23 -7.55
N ILE A 43 1.15 8.32 -8.52
CA ILE A 43 1.09 6.87 -8.26
C ILE A 43 2.14 6.47 -7.21
N ILE A 44 3.38 6.94 -7.36
CA ILE A 44 4.46 6.61 -6.42
C ILE A 44 4.24 7.21 -5.03
N ASP A 45 3.66 8.42 -4.94
CA ASP A 45 3.33 9.02 -3.63
C ASP A 45 2.25 8.21 -2.91
N THR A 46 1.24 7.75 -3.64
CA THR A 46 0.12 6.99 -3.07
C THR A 46 0.60 5.65 -2.51
N ILE A 47 1.41 4.87 -3.25
CA ILE A 47 1.90 3.58 -2.75
C ILE A 47 2.89 3.74 -1.59
N ARG A 48 3.73 4.79 -1.60
CA ARG A 48 4.59 5.13 -0.46
C ARG A 48 3.77 5.52 0.76
N HIS A 49 2.70 6.26 0.58
CA HIS A 49 1.78 6.61 1.66
C HIS A 49 1.15 5.37 2.28
N THR A 50 0.66 4.42 1.47
CA THR A 50 0.09 3.16 1.97
C THR A 50 1.09 2.36 2.79
N ALA A 51 2.29 2.10 2.26
CA ALA A 51 3.32 1.34 2.99
C ALA A 51 3.82 2.06 4.25
N GLY A 52 3.93 3.40 4.18
CA GLY A 52 4.28 4.25 5.30
C GLY A 52 3.22 4.23 6.41
N ALA A 53 1.94 4.24 6.05
CA ALA A 53 0.83 4.13 6.99
C ALA A 53 0.84 2.77 7.71
N ASP A 54 1.06 1.66 7.00
CA ASP A 54 1.17 0.33 7.61
C ASP A 54 2.26 0.29 8.69
N SER A 55 3.45 0.80 8.35
CA SER A 55 4.58 0.89 9.27
C SER A 55 4.27 1.83 10.46
N GLY A 56 3.61 2.95 10.18
CA GLY A 56 3.24 3.95 11.18
C GLY A 56 2.21 3.43 12.17
N TYR A 57 1.18 2.72 11.70
CA TYR A 57 0.19 2.08 12.57
C TYR A 57 0.80 0.96 13.39
N LEU A 58 1.68 0.15 12.81
CA LEU A 58 2.40 -0.88 13.56
C LEU A 58 3.19 -0.24 14.70
N PHE A 59 4.04 0.75 14.40
CA PHE A 59 4.81 1.48 15.41
C PHE A 59 3.92 2.11 16.48
N ALA A 60 2.82 2.77 16.11
CA ALA A 60 1.90 3.38 17.06
C ALA A 60 1.26 2.35 18.02
N LEU A 61 1.11 1.10 17.59
CA LEU A 61 0.53 0.01 18.39
C LEU A 61 1.58 -0.78 19.18
N THR A 62 2.83 -0.83 18.73
CA THR A 62 3.86 -1.72 19.29
C THR A 62 5.06 -1.02 19.94
N GLY A 63 5.28 0.27 19.68
CA GLY A 63 6.54 0.97 19.98
C GLY A 63 7.69 0.54 19.09
#